data_AF-A0A9Q0X1T1-F1
#
_entry.id   AF-A0A9Q0X1T1-F1
#
_cell.length_a   1.000
_cell.length_b   1.000
_cell.length_c   1.000
_cell.angle_alpha   90.00
_cell.angle_beta   90.00
_cell.angle_gamma   90.00
#
_symmetry.space_group_name_H-M   'P 1'
#
loop_
_entity.id
_entity.type
_entity.pdbx_description
1 polymer ?
#
loop_
_entity_poly.entity_id
_entity_poly.type
_entity_poly.pdbx_seq_one_letter_code
_entity_poly.pdbx_strand_id
1 'polypeptide(L)'
;MTFVDCIASKLSKKPHLLIFLENVDKADPLVQHSLSYALRTGKFPDSRGREISTNNTIFVATSTITVGNINFLPEKESIRFSEEMILGAKSWEMQILVEHTAEATSKGSEMKVGISRDITSAVSNVNKRKLDATSDSMEQESSCESSKRAHKASRSNLDLNLPVEDTGERANYGDNDSDSISESSQAWLEDYSNQVDEKVVFKSFDFDSLAEKIVKEISKQFQMAFGYEILLEIDDEVMVQILAASWLSEKKRAMEDWIEEVVGRGFRKAKLKSQFSAQCVVKLVNCKGLVVKEQAPGIRLPSRINL
;
A
#
# COMPACT_ATOMS: atom_id res chain seq x y z
N MET A 1 15.01 -15.41 -24.42
CA MET A 1 16.00 -14.31 -24.34
C MET A 1 16.36 -14.10 -22.87
N THR A 2 17.62 -13.80 -22.50
CA THR A 2 17.98 -13.52 -21.09
C THR A 2 17.85 -12.03 -20.74
N PHE A 3 17.79 -11.69 -19.45
CA PHE A 3 17.85 -10.30 -19.00
C PHE A 3 19.13 -9.59 -19.43
N VAL A 4 20.27 -10.30 -19.32
CA VAL A 4 21.58 -9.83 -19.75
C VAL A 4 21.57 -9.50 -21.25
N ASP A 5 20.98 -10.34 -22.10
CA ASP A 5 20.82 -10.03 -23.53
C ASP A 5 19.92 -8.82 -23.77
N CYS A 6 18.85 -8.66 -22.98
CA CYS A 6 17.95 -7.51 -23.07
C CYS A 6 18.66 -6.20 -22.72
N ILE A 7 19.42 -6.17 -21.62
CA ILE A 7 20.23 -5.03 -21.18
C ILE A 7 21.32 -4.72 -22.23
N ALA A 8 22.08 -5.72 -22.67
CA ALA A 8 23.09 -5.60 -23.72
C ALA A 8 22.49 -5.06 -25.05
N SER A 9 21.30 -5.52 -25.44
CA SER A 9 20.56 -5.07 -26.62
C SER A 9 20.05 -3.62 -26.48
N LYS A 10 19.75 -3.15 -25.26
CA LYS A 10 19.41 -1.74 -24.99
C LYS A 10 20.67 -0.86 -25.04
N LEU A 11 21.76 -1.27 -24.39
CA LEU A 11 23.05 -0.55 -24.34
C LEU A 11 23.65 -0.34 -25.74
N SER A 12 23.69 -1.39 -26.57
CA SER A 12 24.28 -1.32 -27.92
C SER A 12 23.55 -0.40 -28.92
N LYS A 13 22.33 0.05 -28.60
CA LYS A 13 21.47 0.83 -29.53
C LYS A 13 21.44 2.33 -29.27
N LYS A 14 21.86 2.80 -28.08
CA LYS A 14 21.68 4.21 -27.67
C LYS A 14 22.94 4.74 -26.96
N PRO A 15 23.56 5.84 -27.43
CA PRO A 15 24.80 6.37 -26.85
C PRO A 15 24.60 7.11 -25.52
N HIS A 16 23.35 7.36 -25.12
CA HIS A 16 22.98 7.88 -23.80
C HIS A 16 21.70 7.17 -23.36
N LEU A 17 21.70 6.59 -22.16
CA LEU A 17 20.58 5.78 -21.69
C LEU A 17 20.45 5.88 -20.17
N LEU A 18 19.20 5.84 -19.69
CA LEU A 18 18.89 5.53 -18.30
C LEU A 18 18.26 4.13 -18.30
N ILE A 19 18.84 3.21 -17.53
CA ILE A 19 18.30 1.87 -17.30
C ILE A 19 17.77 1.81 -15.88
N PHE A 20 16.45 1.64 -15.77
CA PHE A 20 15.78 1.38 -14.50
C PHE A 20 15.62 -0.14 -14.30
N LEU A 21 16.20 -0.63 -13.21
CA LEU A 21 16.18 -2.01 -12.76
C LEU A 21 15.38 -2.07 -11.46
N GLU A 22 14.35 -2.92 -11.44
CA GLU A 22 13.44 -3.05 -10.31
C GLU A 22 13.67 -4.40 -9.61
N ASN A 23 13.63 -4.43 -8.27
CA ASN A 23 13.85 -5.63 -7.45
C ASN A 23 15.21 -6.33 -7.68
N VAL A 24 16.32 -5.57 -7.63
CA VAL A 24 17.66 -6.12 -7.90
C VAL A 24 18.13 -7.16 -6.87
N ASP A 25 17.56 -7.14 -5.67
CA ASP A 25 17.68 -8.18 -4.64
C ASP A 25 17.16 -9.55 -5.08
N LYS A 26 16.18 -9.58 -5.99
CA LYS A 26 15.58 -10.80 -6.55
C LYS A 26 16.17 -11.20 -7.91
N ALA A 27 17.17 -10.46 -8.40
CA ALA A 27 17.81 -10.73 -9.69
C ALA A 27 18.52 -12.09 -9.71
N ASP A 28 18.48 -12.78 -10.86
CA ASP A 28 19.19 -14.05 -11.03
C ASP A 28 20.72 -13.88 -10.89
N PRO A 29 21.47 -14.91 -10.43
CA PRO A 29 22.92 -14.80 -10.20
C PRO A 29 23.75 -14.39 -11.43
N LEU A 30 23.24 -14.64 -12.64
CA LEU A 30 23.92 -14.29 -13.89
C LEU A 30 23.74 -12.79 -14.22
N VAL A 31 22.57 -12.22 -13.92
CA VAL A 31 22.35 -10.76 -13.90
C VAL A 31 23.16 -10.10 -12.79
N GLN A 32 23.12 -10.62 -11.55
CA GLN A 32 23.91 -10.12 -10.41
C GLN A 32 25.41 -10.01 -10.77
N HIS A 33 26.00 -11.10 -11.28
CA HIS A 33 27.38 -11.11 -11.76
C HIS A 33 27.64 -10.06 -12.85
N SER A 34 26.74 -9.94 -13.83
CA SER A 34 26.88 -8.99 -14.94
C SER A 34 26.81 -7.53 -14.50
N LEU A 35 25.97 -7.22 -13.49
CA LEU A 35 25.88 -5.89 -12.87
C LEU A 35 27.14 -5.56 -12.07
N SER A 36 27.63 -6.46 -11.21
CA SER A 36 28.89 -6.27 -10.49
C SER A 36 30.08 -6.12 -11.42
N TYR A 37 30.12 -6.88 -12.53
CA TYR A 37 31.16 -6.75 -13.54
C TYR A 37 31.12 -5.38 -14.24
N ALA A 38 29.92 -4.90 -14.61
CA ALA A 38 29.75 -3.60 -15.23
C ALA A 38 30.15 -2.44 -14.32
N LEU A 39 29.77 -2.52 -13.04
CA LEU A 39 30.13 -1.53 -12.02
C LEU A 39 31.66 -1.44 -11.82
N ARG A 40 32.36 -2.58 -11.85
CA ARG A 40 33.83 -2.63 -11.67
C ARG A 40 34.65 -2.28 -12.91
N THR A 41 34.10 -2.45 -14.12
CA THR A 41 34.89 -2.39 -15.37
C THR A 41 34.44 -1.33 -16.37
N GLY A 42 33.26 -0.71 -16.18
CA GLY A 42 32.65 0.16 -17.19
C GLY A 42 32.16 -0.59 -18.44
N LYS A 43 31.94 -1.92 -18.33
CA LYS A 43 31.49 -2.76 -19.44
C LYS A 43 30.48 -3.83 -18.99
N PHE A 44 29.37 -3.96 -19.70
CA PHE A 44 28.37 -4.98 -19.48
C PHE A 44 28.56 -6.15 -20.46
N PRO A 45 28.69 -7.41 -20.00
CA PRO A 45 28.81 -8.58 -20.86
C PRO A 45 27.44 -9.00 -21.41
N ASP A 46 27.36 -9.51 -22.65
CA ASP A 46 26.19 -10.26 -23.14
C ASP A 46 26.34 -11.78 -22.87
N SER A 47 25.28 -12.58 -23.09
CA SER A 47 25.32 -14.04 -22.86
C SER A 47 26.36 -14.79 -23.72
N ARG A 48 26.92 -14.14 -24.75
CA ARG A 48 27.94 -14.66 -25.65
C ARG A 48 29.35 -14.13 -25.30
N GLY A 49 29.50 -13.46 -24.16
CA GLY A 49 30.79 -12.92 -23.70
C GLY A 49 31.25 -11.66 -24.44
N ARG A 50 30.38 -10.99 -25.21
CA ARG A 50 30.72 -9.71 -25.84
C ARG A 50 30.52 -8.59 -24.84
N GLU A 51 31.53 -7.74 -24.67
CA GLU A 51 31.48 -6.61 -23.75
C GLU A 51 30.95 -5.35 -24.44
N ILE A 52 30.08 -4.60 -23.75
CA ILE A 52 29.49 -3.35 -24.23
C ILE A 52 29.76 -2.26 -23.19
N SER A 53 30.37 -1.14 -23.58
CA SER A 53 30.70 -0.07 -22.64
C SER A 53 29.45 0.55 -22.00
N THR A 54 29.53 0.86 -20.71
CA THR A 54 28.49 1.52 -19.92
C THR A 54 28.76 2.99 -19.65
N ASN A 55 29.87 3.56 -20.15
CA ASN A 55 30.39 4.89 -19.79
C ASN A 55 29.38 6.06 -19.92
N ASN A 56 28.34 5.91 -20.75
CA ASN A 56 27.33 6.94 -21.01
C ASN A 56 25.91 6.51 -20.56
N THR A 57 25.81 5.47 -19.71
CA THR A 57 24.55 4.92 -19.21
C THR A 57 24.44 5.11 -17.71
N ILE A 58 23.33 5.70 -17.26
CA ILE A 58 22.97 5.75 -15.85
C ILE A 58 22.14 4.51 -15.51
N PHE A 59 22.56 3.77 -14.49
CA PHE A 59 21.79 2.67 -13.91
C PHE A 59 21.09 3.18 -12.65
N VAL A 60 19.78 2.97 -12.56
CA VAL A 60 18.98 3.21 -11.35
C VAL A 60 18.42 1.87 -10.94
N ALA A 61 18.81 1.37 -9.77
CA ALA A 61 18.33 0.10 -9.24
C ALA A 61 17.49 0.31 -7.98
N THR A 62 16.36 -0.38 -7.87
CA THR A 62 15.61 -0.50 -6.60
C THR A 62 15.86 -1.84 -5.94
N SER A 63 15.78 -1.87 -4.62
CA SER A 63 15.84 -3.08 -3.81
C SER A 63 14.85 -2.97 -2.66
N THR A 64 14.25 -4.11 -2.27
CA THR A 64 13.43 -4.18 -1.05
C THR A 64 14.28 -4.32 0.22
N ILE A 65 15.52 -4.79 0.09
CA ILE A 65 16.45 -5.03 1.21
C ILE A 65 17.18 -3.74 1.58
N THR A 66 17.07 -3.32 2.84
CA THR A 66 17.87 -2.25 3.43
C THR A 66 19.28 -2.74 3.76
N VAL A 67 20.19 -2.59 2.80
CA VAL A 67 21.60 -2.94 2.97
C VAL A 67 22.30 -2.08 4.03
N GLY A 68 23.19 -2.70 4.79
CA GLY A 68 24.05 -2.05 5.77
C GLY A 68 23.40 -1.96 7.15
N ASN A 69 24.24 -1.92 8.19
CA ASN A 69 23.85 -1.96 9.60
C ASN A 69 23.21 -0.64 10.10
N ILE A 70 22.23 -0.14 9.35
CA ILE A 70 21.22 0.74 9.90
C ILE A 70 20.32 -0.15 10.75
N ASN A 71 20.72 -0.30 12.01
CA ASN A 71 19.76 -0.51 13.07
C ASN A 71 18.83 0.71 13.12
N PHE A 72 17.90 0.77 12.16
CA PHE A 72 16.50 0.97 12.51
C PHE A 72 16.10 -0.22 13.38
N LEU A 73 16.63 -0.25 14.61
CA LEU A 73 15.77 -0.48 15.75
C LEU A 73 14.55 0.40 15.45
N PRO A 74 13.35 -0.15 15.23
CA PRO A 74 12.20 0.67 15.46
C PRO A 74 12.34 1.12 16.92
N GLU A 75 12.58 2.43 17.12
CA GLU A 75 12.21 3.01 18.40
C GLU A 75 10.77 2.55 18.63
N LYS A 76 10.53 2.04 19.83
CA LYS A 76 9.52 1.00 20.07
C LYS A 76 8.09 1.56 20.11
N GLU A 77 7.86 2.65 19.41
CA GLU A 77 6.59 3.11 18.91
C GLU A 77 6.07 2.05 17.95
N SER A 78 5.08 1.29 18.41
CA SER A 78 4.33 0.38 17.56
C SER A 78 3.60 1.22 16.51
N ILE A 79 4.14 1.26 15.28
CA ILE A 79 3.52 1.92 14.13
C ILE A 79 2.03 1.55 14.12
N ARG A 80 1.17 2.55 14.34
CA ARG A 80 -0.27 2.29 14.51
C ARG A 80 -0.94 2.05 13.17
N PHE A 81 -0.53 2.79 12.15
CA PHE A 81 -1.06 2.69 10.79
C PHE A 81 0.06 2.33 9.80
N SER A 82 0.15 1.06 9.41
CA SER A 82 1.10 0.59 8.39
C SER A 82 0.59 0.83 6.97
N GLU A 83 1.50 1.02 6.01
CA GLU A 83 1.16 1.33 4.60
C GLU A 83 0.26 0.26 3.96
N GLU A 84 0.49 -1.02 4.27
CA GLU A 84 -0.37 -2.15 3.89
C GLU A 84 -1.84 -1.99 4.35
N MET A 85 -2.10 -1.44 5.53
CA MET A 85 -3.45 -1.19 6.03
C MET A 85 -4.12 -0.04 5.27
N ILE A 86 -3.33 1.00 4.94
CA ILE A 86 -3.79 2.16 4.17
C ILE A 86 -4.07 1.78 2.71
N LEU A 87 -3.23 0.95 2.10
CA LEU A 87 -3.44 0.41 0.75
C LEU A 87 -4.62 -0.58 0.71
N GLY A 88 -4.84 -1.34 1.78
CA GLY A 88 -5.99 -2.24 1.95
C GLY A 88 -7.30 -1.56 2.33
N ALA A 89 -7.33 -0.23 2.49
CA ALA A 89 -8.49 0.51 2.96
C ALA A 89 -9.69 0.40 1.99
N LYS A 90 -10.85 0.01 2.54
CA LYS A 90 -12.12 -0.08 1.80
C LYS A 90 -12.94 1.18 2.03
N SER A 91 -13.58 1.73 1.01
CA SER A 91 -14.46 2.90 1.16
C SER A 91 -15.87 2.51 1.66
N TRP A 92 -16.07 2.48 2.97
CA TRP A 92 -17.37 2.24 3.61
C TRP A 92 -18.11 3.56 3.89
N GLU A 93 -19.44 3.53 3.93
CA GLU A 93 -20.21 4.62 4.53
C GLU A 93 -19.88 4.75 6.02
N MET A 94 -19.90 5.97 6.55
CA MET A 94 -19.58 6.29 7.95
C MET A 94 -20.85 6.68 8.70
N GLN A 95 -20.88 6.37 10.00
CA GLN A 95 -22.00 6.69 10.90
C GLN A 95 -21.49 7.27 12.23
N ILE A 96 -22.24 8.22 12.78
CA ILE A 96 -22.07 8.70 14.15
C ILE A 96 -23.10 8.00 15.04
N LEU A 97 -22.62 7.17 15.96
CA LEU A 97 -23.41 6.56 17.01
C LEU A 97 -23.30 7.37 18.32
N VAL A 98 -24.35 7.35 19.12
CA VAL A 98 -24.36 7.94 20.47
C VAL A 98 -24.65 6.82 21.46
N GLU A 99 -23.70 6.55 22.34
CA GLU A 99 -23.80 5.54 23.39
C GLU A 99 -23.95 6.23 24.74
N HIS A 100 -24.84 5.73 25.60
CA HIS A 100 -25.02 6.22 26.97
C HIS A 100 -24.34 5.24 27.93
N THR A 101 -23.35 5.71 28.69
CA THR A 101 -22.64 4.85 29.65
C THR A 101 -23.46 4.66 30.92
N ALA A 102 -23.92 3.43 31.18
CA ALA A 102 -24.36 3.03 32.51
C ALA A 102 -23.13 2.85 33.44
N GLU A 103 -23.22 3.37 34.67
CA GLU A 103 -22.05 3.67 35.52
C GLU A 103 -21.28 2.47 36.08
N ALA A 104 -19.94 2.52 35.96
CA ALA A 104 -18.90 2.22 36.98
C ALA A 104 -17.54 2.07 36.26
N THR A 105 -16.41 2.68 36.63
CA THR A 105 -15.95 3.21 37.92
C THR A 105 -14.97 4.37 37.69
N SER A 106 -14.82 5.29 38.65
CA SER A 106 -13.92 6.46 38.56
C SER A 106 -12.42 6.11 38.47
N LYS A 107 -11.68 6.76 37.56
CA LYS A 107 -10.23 7.08 37.69
C LYS A 107 -9.74 8.04 36.57
N GLY A 108 -9.14 9.17 36.96
CA GLY A 108 -8.27 9.99 36.11
C GLY A 108 -8.96 11.01 35.19
N SER A 109 -8.79 12.30 35.48
CA SER A 109 -9.18 13.40 34.57
C SER A 109 -8.04 13.68 33.59
N GLU A 110 -8.03 12.97 32.46
CA GLU A 110 -7.24 13.32 31.28
C GLU A 110 -8.09 13.07 30.02
N MET A 111 -7.97 13.96 29.02
CA MET A 111 -8.71 13.85 27.75
C MET A 111 -8.25 12.62 26.96
N LYS A 112 -8.97 11.51 27.09
CA LYS A 112 -8.64 10.26 26.41
C LYS A 112 -9.48 10.07 25.16
N VAL A 113 -9.09 10.70 24.06
CA VAL A 113 -9.52 10.29 22.71
C VAL A 113 -8.95 8.89 22.48
N GLY A 114 -9.73 7.88 22.88
CA GLY A 114 -9.42 6.48 22.62
C GLY A 114 -9.77 6.18 21.18
N ILE A 115 -8.78 5.75 20.41
CA ILE A 115 -9.04 5.05 19.15
C ILE A 115 -9.12 3.56 19.52
N SER A 116 -10.33 3.01 19.42
CA SER A 116 -10.67 1.67 19.92
C SER A 116 -10.24 0.57 18.95
N ARG A 117 -9.80 -0.57 19.50
CA ARG A 117 -9.15 -1.66 18.76
C ARG A 117 -9.89 -2.98 18.97
N ASP A 118 -10.93 -3.22 18.17
CA ASP A 118 -11.65 -4.50 18.16
C ASP A 118 -10.87 -5.57 17.40
N ILE A 119 -9.99 -6.28 18.12
CA ILE A 119 -9.30 -7.47 17.59
C ILE A 119 -10.31 -8.62 17.47
N THR A 120 -10.99 -8.71 16.33
CA THR A 120 -11.74 -9.92 15.95
C THR A 120 -10.82 -10.91 15.23
N SER A 121 -9.95 -11.55 16.02
CA SER A 121 -9.13 -12.68 15.56
C SER A 121 -9.99 -13.93 15.37
N ALA A 122 -10.69 -14.02 14.23
CA ALA A 122 -11.44 -15.21 13.82
C ALA A 122 -10.65 -16.04 12.81
N VAL A 123 -9.60 -16.73 13.28
CA VAL A 123 -9.01 -17.84 12.52
C VAL A 123 -9.99 -19.01 12.54
N SER A 124 -10.63 -19.30 11.41
CA SER A 124 -11.42 -20.53 11.22
C SER A 124 -10.88 -21.36 10.06
N ASN A 125 -9.87 -22.19 10.36
CA ASN A 125 -9.46 -23.29 9.48
C ASN A 125 -10.63 -24.27 9.26
N VAL A 126 -11.04 -24.49 8.01
CA VAL A 126 -11.83 -25.68 7.63
C VAL A 126 -11.27 -26.30 6.35
N ASN A 127 -10.31 -27.21 6.52
CA ASN A 127 -9.98 -28.20 5.51
C ASN A 127 -11.06 -29.29 5.48
N LYS A 128 -11.84 -29.40 4.40
CA LYS A 128 -12.52 -30.66 4.01
C LYS A 128 -12.44 -30.90 2.50
N ARG A 129 -12.39 -32.18 2.13
CA ARG A 129 -11.86 -32.66 0.85
C ARG A 129 -12.95 -32.82 -0.23
N LYS A 130 -12.49 -32.63 -1.48
CA LYS A 130 -12.85 -33.31 -2.74
C LYS A 130 -13.88 -34.46 -2.68
N LEU A 131 -14.86 -34.41 -3.58
CA LEU A 131 -15.49 -35.58 -4.21
C LEU A 131 -16.01 -35.19 -5.63
N ASP A 132 -15.92 -36.13 -6.57
CA ASP A 132 -16.18 -35.97 -8.02
C ASP A 132 -17.60 -36.41 -8.44
N ALA A 133 -17.91 -36.22 -9.75
CA ALA A 133 -19.05 -36.69 -10.58
C ALA A 133 -20.11 -35.61 -10.93
N THR A 134 -20.21 -35.11 -12.18
CA THR A 134 -20.79 -35.76 -13.40
C THR A 134 -22.32 -35.93 -13.24
N SER A 135 -23.25 -35.35 -14.02
CA SER A 135 -23.28 -34.51 -15.24
C SER A 135 -24.74 -33.95 -15.41
N ASP A 136 -25.27 -33.33 -16.49
CA ASP A 136 -24.86 -33.16 -17.90
C ASP A 136 -25.65 -32.03 -18.65
N SER A 137 -25.24 -31.72 -19.89
CA SER A 137 -26.05 -31.35 -21.08
C SER A 137 -26.45 -29.90 -21.44
N MET A 138 -26.37 -29.69 -22.77
CA MET A 138 -27.06 -28.75 -23.67
C MET A 138 -26.41 -27.40 -24.04
N GLU A 139 -26.01 -27.39 -25.31
CA GLU A 139 -25.31 -26.39 -26.10
C GLU A 139 -26.18 -25.18 -26.45
N GLN A 140 -25.55 -24.03 -26.71
CA GLN A 140 -25.91 -23.22 -27.87
C GLN A 140 -24.72 -22.39 -28.37
N GLU A 141 -24.28 -22.65 -29.60
CA GLU A 141 -23.29 -21.84 -30.30
C GLU A 141 -23.91 -20.55 -30.84
N SER A 142 -23.16 -19.45 -30.79
CA SER A 142 -23.08 -18.53 -31.94
C SER A 142 -21.77 -17.73 -31.89
N SER A 143 -21.14 -17.63 -33.05
CA SER A 143 -19.80 -17.08 -33.22
C SER A 143 -19.74 -15.56 -33.24
N CYS A 144 -18.60 -15.00 -32.82
CA CYS A 144 -17.85 -14.07 -33.65
C CYS A 144 -16.45 -13.84 -33.06
N GLU A 145 -15.44 -14.52 -33.60
CA GLU A 145 -14.07 -14.02 -33.52
C GLU A 145 -14.00 -12.65 -34.22
N SER A 146 -13.44 -11.64 -33.54
CA SER A 146 -12.72 -10.59 -34.26
C SER A 146 -11.52 -10.12 -33.46
N SER A 147 -10.36 -10.55 -33.93
CA SER A 147 -9.06 -10.18 -33.38
C SER A 147 -8.89 -8.67 -33.28
N LYS A 148 -8.65 -8.18 -32.06
CA LYS A 148 -7.89 -6.95 -31.84
C LYS A 148 -6.70 -7.25 -30.94
N ARG A 149 -5.70 -7.85 -31.57
CA ARG A 149 -4.29 -7.95 -31.16
C ARG A 149 -3.78 -6.55 -30.76
N ALA A 150 -4.01 -6.15 -29.52
CA ALA A 150 -3.44 -4.91 -28.99
C ALA A 150 -1.93 -5.08 -28.91
N HIS A 151 -1.19 -4.18 -29.55
CA HIS A 151 0.27 -4.15 -29.46
C HIS A 151 0.66 -3.83 -28.01
N LYS A 152 1.03 -4.88 -27.26
CA LYS A 152 1.44 -4.78 -25.86
C LYS A 152 2.66 -3.86 -25.78
N ALA A 153 2.51 -2.75 -25.06
CA ALA A 153 3.57 -1.76 -24.93
C ALA A 153 4.83 -2.42 -24.36
N SER A 154 5.98 -2.18 -25.00
CA SER A 154 7.27 -2.66 -24.49
C SER A 154 7.52 -2.05 -23.12
N ARG A 155 7.58 -2.88 -22.07
CA ARG A 155 7.92 -2.42 -20.71
C ARG A 155 9.29 -1.76 -20.73
N SER A 156 9.33 -0.47 -20.42
CA SER A 156 10.57 0.30 -20.33
C SER A 156 11.36 -0.07 -19.07
N ASN A 157 10.67 -0.37 -17.97
CA ASN A 157 11.23 -0.93 -16.74
C ASN A 157 11.60 -2.41 -16.91
N LEU A 158 12.67 -2.83 -16.24
CA LEU A 158 13.09 -4.22 -16.12
C LEU A 158 12.94 -4.64 -14.65
N ASP A 159 11.83 -5.29 -14.35
CA ASP A 159 11.62 -5.96 -13.06
C ASP A 159 12.32 -7.31 -13.09
N LEU A 160 13.39 -7.42 -12.29
CA LEU A 160 14.28 -8.58 -12.27
C LEU A 160 13.70 -9.78 -11.52
N ASN A 161 12.54 -9.62 -10.86
CA ASN A 161 11.75 -10.70 -10.28
C ASN A 161 10.83 -11.41 -11.30
N LEU A 162 10.60 -10.83 -12.48
CA LEU A 162 9.71 -11.39 -13.50
C LEU A 162 10.50 -11.96 -14.68
N PRO A 163 10.09 -13.06 -15.31
CA PRO A 163 10.77 -13.55 -16.51
C PRO A 163 10.70 -12.52 -17.64
N VAL A 164 11.77 -12.44 -18.44
CA VAL A 164 11.77 -11.69 -19.70
C VAL A 164 10.67 -12.26 -20.60
N GLU A 165 9.65 -11.46 -20.91
CA GLU A 165 8.59 -11.86 -21.84
C GLU A 165 9.19 -12.15 -23.23
N ASP A 166 9.30 -13.43 -23.56
CA ASP A 166 9.65 -13.90 -24.89
C ASP A 166 8.48 -14.73 -25.45
N THR A 167 8.30 -14.69 -26.78
CA THR A 167 7.09 -15.24 -27.40
C THR A 167 7.24 -16.73 -27.70
N GLY A 168 7.05 -17.58 -26.69
CA GLY A 168 7.02 -19.03 -26.88
C GLY A 168 7.03 -19.84 -25.59
N GLU A 169 6.17 -20.85 -25.54
CA GLU A 169 6.20 -22.02 -24.62
C GLU A 169 6.26 -21.72 -23.11
N ARG A 170 5.05 -21.69 -22.52
CA ARG A 170 4.83 -21.63 -21.07
C ARG A 170 5.19 -22.97 -20.42
N ALA A 171 6.48 -23.20 -20.19
CA ALA A 171 6.93 -24.28 -19.30
C ALA A 171 6.33 -24.07 -17.91
N ASN A 172 5.49 -25.00 -17.46
CA ASN A 172 4.75 -24.91 -16.20
C ASN A 172 5.67 -25.26 -15.02
N TYR A 173 6.59 -24.35 -14.68
CA TYR A 173 7.32 -24.44 -13.43
C TYR A 173 6.36 -24.19 -12.26
N GLY A 174 6.42 -25.09 -11.28
CA GLY A 174 5.54 -25.06 -10.12
C GLY A 174 5.69 -23.75 -9.35
N ASP A 175 4.55 -23.15 -9.05
CA ASP A 175 4.40 -22.08 -8.08
C ASP A 175 5.01 -22.50 -6.74
N ASN A 176 6.17 -21.91 -6.45
CA ASN A 176 6.90 -22.04 -5.20
C ASN A 176 7.23 -20.61 -4.75
N ASP A 177 6.17 -19.85 -4.44
CA ASP A 177 6.25 -18.60 -3.67
C ASP A 177 6.91 -18.88 -2.30
N SER A 178 8.23 -18.91 -2.31
CA SER A 178 9.08 -18.83 -1.13
C SER A 178 9.83 -17.52 -1.21
N ASP A 179 9.27 -16.47 -0.59
CA ASP A 179 9.94 -15.19 -0.32
C ASP A 179 11.10 -15.35 0.72
N SER A 180 11.78 -16.49 0.72
CA SER A 180 13.03 -16.67 1.44
C SER A 180 14.15 -16.00 0.64
N ILE A 181 14.49 -14.77 1.03
CA ILE A 181 15.70 -14.08 0.57
C ILE A 181 16.88 -15.04 0.84
N SER A 182 17.56 -15.46 -0.21
CA SER A 182 18.76 -16.28 -0.05
C SER A 182 19.84 -15.45 0.61
N GLU A 183 20.49 -15.98 1.66
CA GLU A 183 21.65 -15.36 2.32
C GLU A 183 22.72 -14.91 1.31
N SER A 184 22.88 -15.68 0.22
CA SER A 184 23.77 -15.35 -0.90
C SER A 184 23.43 -14.04 -1.62
N SER A 185 22.14 -13.75 -1.80
CA SER A 185 21.67 -12.54 -2.49
C SER A 185 21.79 -11.30 -1.61
N GLN A 186 21.59 -11.45 -0.29
CA GLN A 186 21.85 -10.36 0.65
C GLN A 186 23.34 -10.00 0.72
N ALA A 187 24.23 -11.00 0.84
CA ALA A 187 25.67 -10.77 0.84
C ALA A 187 26.16 -10.13 -0.47
N TRP A 188 25.66 -10.60 -1.63
CA TRP A 188 25.94 -9.96 -2.92
C TRP A 188 25.47 -8.50 -2.96
N LEU A 189 24.26 -8.21 -2.45
CA LEU A 189 23.70 -6.87 -2.47
C LEU A 189 24.45 -5.91 -1.52
N GLU A 190 24.98 -6.42 -0.41
CA GLU A 190 25.90 -5.69 0.48
C GLU A 190 27.17 -5.25 -0.29
N ASP A 191 27.86 -6.18 -0.94
CA ASP A 191 29.04 -5.88 -1.76
C ASP A 191 28.72 -4.97 -2.96
N TYR A 192 27.58 -5.17 -3.62
CA TYR A 192 27.12 -4.34 -4.74
C TYR A 192 26.84 -2.91 -4.29
N SER A 193 26.10 -2.72 -3.19
CA SER A 193 25.77 -1.39 -2.63
C SER A 193 26.99 -0.65 -2.07
N ASN A 194 28.11 -1.33 -1.78
CA ASN A 194 29.36 -0.68 -1.39
C ASN A 194 30.16 -0.12 -2.59
N GLN A 195 29.77 -0.48 -3.82
CA GLN A 195 30.45 -0.09 -5.06
C GLN A 195 29.63 0.88 -5.94
N VAL A 196 28.35 1.14 -5.62
CA VAL A 196 27.53 2.12 -6.37
C VAL A 196 27.92 3.56 -6.03
N ASP A 197 27.74 4.47 -6.99
CA ASP A 197 28.10 5.88 -6.83
C ASP A 197 27.29 6.59 -5.73
N GLU A 198 25.99 6.30 -5.64
CA GLU A 198 25.05 6.96 -4.73
C GLU A 198 23.99 6.00 -4.21
N LYS A 199 23.55 6.20 -2.97
CA LYS A 199 22.53 5.38 -2.31
C LYS A 199 21.42 6.23 -1.70
N VAL A 200 20.22 6.12 -2.27
CA VAL A 200 19.01 6.79 -1.77
C VAL A 200 18.20 5.81 -0.93
N VAL A 201 17.97 6.14 0.34
CA VAL A 201 17.07 5.40 1.23
C VAL A 201 15.75 6.16 1.34
N PHE A 202 14.68 5.58 0.77
CA PHE A 202 13.32 6.08 0.97
C PHE A 202 12.86 5.72 2.39
N LYS A 203 12.49 6.74 3.17
CA LYS A 203 11.86 6.53 4.48
C LYS A 203 10.38 6.21 4.28
N SER A 204 9.83 5.37 5.17
CA SER A 204 8.39 5.17 5.25
C SER A 204 7.66 6.50 5.49
N PHE A 205 6.42 6.59 5.01
CA PHE A 205 5.56 7.72 5.31
C PHE A 205 5.01 7.59 6.75
N ASP A 206 5.11 8.68 7.51
CA ASP A 206 4.61 8.76 8.88
C ASP A 206 3.09 9.01 8.90
N PHE A 207 2.34 7.91 8.83
CA PHE A 207 0.87 7.93 8.94
C PHE A 207 0.38 8.28 10.34
N ASP A 208 1.17 8.05 11.39
CA ASP A 208 0.78 8.30 12.78
C ASP A 208 0.76 9.82 13.05
N SER A 209 1.77 10.56 12.58
CA SER A 209 1.77 12.03 12.58
C SER A 209 0.71 12.65 11.66
N LEU A 210 0.25 11.94 10.62
CA LEU A 210 -0.91 12.36 9.82
C LEU A 210 -2.22 12.11 10.58
N ALA A 211 -2.36 10.97 11.25
CA ALA A 211 -3.50 10.62 12.08
C ALA A 211 -3.69 11.62 13.22
N GLU A 212 -2.62 12.00 13.92
CA GLU A 212 -2.68 13.05 14.94
C GLU A 212 -3.25 14.37 14.42
N LYS A 213 -2.84 14.82 13.22
CA LYS A 213 -3.33 16.07 12.62
C LYS A 213 -4.81 15.98 12.30
N ILE A 214 -5.24 14.85 11.73
CA ILE A 214 -6.65 14.56 11.42
C ILE A 214 -7.49 14.52 12.71
N VAL A 215 -7.03 13.80 13.75
CA VAL A 215 -7.69 13.74 15.06
C VAL A 215 -7.82 15.15 15.66
N LYS A 216 -6.77 15.98 15.62
CA LYS A 216 -6.80 17.36 16.14
C LYS A 216 -7.87 18.21 15.44
N GLU A 217 -8.00 18.12 14.11
CA GLU A 217 -9.02 18.88 13.36
C GLU A 217 -10.45 18.33 13.55
N ILE A 218 -10.63 17.00 13.60
CA ILE A 218 -11.94 16.39 13.94
C ILE A 218 -12.35 16.77 15.38
N SER A 219 -11.43 16.70 16.35
CA SER A 219 -11.68 17.12 17.73
C SER A 219 -12.06 18.59 17.85
N LYS A 220 -11.46 19.47 17.03
CA LYS A 220 -11.84 20.89 16.95
C LYS A 220 -13.28 21.06 16.44
N GLN A 221 -13.67 20.39 15.35
CA GLN A 221 -15.06 20.40 14.88
C GLN A 221 -16.04 19.80 15.91
N PHE A 222 -15.62 18.76 16.62
CA PHE A 222 -16.40 18.13 17.68
C PHE A 222 -16.62 19.08 18.86
N GLN A 223 -15.57 19.74 19.36
CA GLN A 223 -15.65 20.72 20.45
C GLN A 223 -16.55 21.91 20.08
N MET A 224 -16.50 22.40 18.84
CA MET A 224 -17.40 23.44 18.34
C MET A 224 -18.87 23.00 18.32
N ALA A 225 -19.15 21.70 18.15
CA ALA A 225 -20.50 21.16 18.21
C ALA A 225 -20.94 20.87 19.67
N PHE A 226 -20.16 20.08 20.42
CA PHE A 226 -20.58 19.45 21.68
C PHE A 226 -19.96 20.04 22.95
N GLY A 227 -18.94 20.89 22.84
CA GLY A 227 -18.16 21.36 23.99
C GLY A 227 -17.12 20.33 24.46
N TYR A 228 -16.71 20.43 25.73
CA TYR A 228 -15.65 19.61 26.32
C TYR A 228 -16.13 18.49 27.25
N GLU A 229 -17.45 18.39 27.48
CA GLU A 229 -18.05 17.48 28.47
C GLU A 229 -18.36 16.08 27.92
N ILE A 230 -18.28 15.90 26.60
CA ILE A 230 -18.70 14.68 25.88
C ILE A 230 -17.46 14.05 25.25
N LEU A 231 -17.36 12.72 25.31
CA LEU A 231 -16.22 11.99 24.73
C LEU A 231 -16.44 11.70 23.24
N LEU A 232 -15.38 11.82 22.45
CA LEU A 232 -15.32 11.34 21.06
C LEU A 232 -14.42 10.11 20.97
N GLU A 233 -14.97 9.02 20.43
CA GLU A 233 -14.26 7.80 20.03
C GLU A 233 -14.27 7.70 18.50
N ILE A 234 -13.14 7.34 17.89
CA ILE A 234 -13.03 7.11 16.45
C ILE A 234 -12.52 5.68 16.26
N ASP A 235 -13.19 4.90 15.41
CA ASP A 235 -12.79 3.54 15.05
C ASP A 235 -11.46 3.54 14.25
N ASP A 236 -10.54 2.62 14.56
CA ASP A 236 -9.31 2.41 13.78
C ASP A 236 -9.63 2.19 12.28
N GLU A 237 -10.71 1.48 11.94
CA GLU A 237 -11.12 1.28 10.54
C GLU A 237 -11.59 2.57 9.85
N VAL A 238 -12.14 3.53 10.61
CA VAL A 238 -12.51 4.86 10.08
C VAL A 238 -11.23 5.66 9.85
N MET A 239 -10.32 5.67 10.82
CA MET A 239 -9.06 6.40 10.71
C MET A 239 -8.24 5.93 9.50
N VAL A 240 -8.13 4.62 9.28
CA VAL A 240 -7.48 4.02 8.10
C VAL A 240 -8.07 4.54 6.78
N GLN A 241 -9.40 4.67 6.67
CA GLN A 241 -10.02 5.23 5.45
C GLN A 241 -9.72 6.71 5.27
N ILE A 242 -9.78 7.50 6.34
CA ILE A 242 -9.49 8.94 6.27
C ILE A 242 -8.01 9.15 5.90
N LEU A 243 -7.09 8.37 6.46
CA LEU A 243 -5.67 8.35 6.11
C LEU A 243 -5.45 8.00 4.63
N ALA A 244 -6.06 6.92 4.14
CA ALA A 244 -5.93 6.52 2.73
C ALA A 244 -6.45 7.60 1.77
N ALA A 245 -7.60 8.18 2.08
CA ALA A 245 -8.18 9.23 1.26
C ALA A 245 -7.44 10.59 1.38
N SER A 246 -6.79 10.85 2.51
CA SER A 246 -5.88 11.99 2.72
C SER A 246 -4.61 11.84 1.88
N TRP A 247 -3.98 10.66 1.92
CA TRP A 247 -2.75 10.36 1.19
C TRP A 247 -2.92 10.41 -0.33
N LEU A 248 -4.11 10.03 -0.83
CA LEU A 248 -4.49 10.14 -2.24
C LEU A 248 -5.01 11.53 -2.67
N SER A 249 -5.10 12.52 -1.77
CA SER A 249 -5.67 13.83 -2.11
C SER A 249 -4.62 14.81 -2.62
N GLU A 250 -4.73 15.18 -3.90
CA GLU A 250 -3.88 16.21 -4.53
C GLU A 250 -4.16 17.63 -4.02
N LYS A 251 -5.32 17.86 -3.39
CA LYS A 251 -5.77 19.19 -2.95
C LYS A 251 -5.43 19.44 -1.49
N LYS A 252 -4.46 20.34 -1.26
CA LYS A 252 -3.94 20.72 0.07
C LYS A 252 -4.99 20.98 1.18
N ARG A 253 -6.17 21.51 0.83
CA ARG A 253 -7.25 21.80 1.80
C ARG A 253 -8.42 20.82 1.80
N ALA A 254 -8.52 19.90 0.84
CA ALA A 254 -9.75 19.13 0.67
C ALA A 254 -10.11 18.27 1.89
N MET A 255 -9.12 17.83 2.68
CA MET A 255 -9.35 17.07 3.91
C MET A 255 -9.93 17.96 5.02
N GLU A 256 -9.43 19.19 5.14
CA GLU A 256 -9.93 20.21 6.06
C GLU A 256 -11.37 20.58 5.70
N ASP A 257 -11.62 20.83 4.40
CA ASP A 257 -12.95 21.10 3.85
C ASP A 257 -13.91 19.93 4.14
N TRP A 258 -13.47 18.67 3.94
CA TRP A 258 -14.28 17.47 4.24
C TRP A 258 -14.58 17.33 5.75
N ILE A 259 -13.61 17.61 6.62
CA ILE A 259 -13.82 17.55 8.07
C ILE A 259 -14.80 18.65 8.52
N GLU A 260 -14.68 19.88 8.05
CA GLU A 260 -15.61 20.97 8.42
C GLU A 260 -17.03 20.77 7.86
N GLU A 261 -17.10 20.41 6.58
CA GLU A 261 -18.36 20.33 5.85
C GLU A 261 -19.07 18.99 6.07
N VAL A 262 -18.38 17.85 6.01
CA VAL A 262 -19.04 16.54 6.16
C VAL A 262 -19.10 16.12 7.63
N VAL A 263 -17.96 16.06 8.32
CA VAL A 263 -17.90 15.63 9.73
C VAL A 263 -18.56 16.65 10.66
N GLY A 264 -18.25 17.93 10.49
CA GLY A 264 -18.84 19.03 11.26
C GLY A 264 -20.36 19.14 11.08
N ARG A 265 -20.90 18.97 9.87
CA ARG A 265 -22.37 18.88 9.68
C ARG A 265 -22.95 17.62 10.33
N GLY A 266 -22.25 16.49 10.26
CA GLY A 266 -22.63 15.26 10.96
C GLY A 266 -22.82 15.48 12.46
N PHE A 267 -21.81 16.05 13.13
CA PHE A 267 -21.86 16.39 14.56
C PHE A 267 -22.97 17.40 14.90
N ARG A 268 -23.12 18.49 14.13
CA ARG A 268 -24.20 19.47 14.33
C ARG A 268 -25.59 18.83 14.21
N LYS A 269 -25.77 17.91 13.26
CA LYS A 269 -27.03 17.17 13.03
C LYS A 269 -27.28 16.11 14.12
N ALA A 270 -26.24 15.45 14.62
CA ALA A 270 -26.33 14.54 15.77
C ALA A 270 -26.80 15.29 17.03
N LYS A 271 -26.19 16.45 17.32
CA LYS A 271 -26.58 17.33 18.45
C LYS A 271 -28.05 17.73 18.43
N LEU A 272 -28.61 17.98 17.24
CA LEU A 272 -30.02 18.38 17.08
C LEU A 272 -31.01 17.21 17.20
N LYS A 273 -30.56 15.96 17.00
CA LYS A 273 -31.43 14.77 17.01
C LYS A 273 -31.53 14.08 18.36
N SER A 274 -30.45 14.07 19.15
CA SER A 274 -30.37 13.31 20.40
C SER A 274 -30.31 14.22 21.63
N GLN A 275 -30.88 13.78 22.75
CA GLN A 275 -30.72 14.45 24.04
C GLN A 275 -29.42 13.97 24.69
N PHE A 276 -28.42 14.83 24.78
CA PHE A 276 -27.12 14.51 25.37
C PHE A 276 -27.11 14.86 26.86
N SER A 277 -26.71 13.90 27.69
CA SER A 277 -26.32 14.11 29.08
C SER A 277 -24.79 14.03 29.20
N ALA A 278 -24.23 14.39 30.36
CA ALA A 278 -22.78 14.32 30.63
C ALA A 278 -22.22 12.87 30.71
N GLN A 279 -23.00 11.86 30.32
CA GLN A 279 -22.66 10.43 30.29
C GLN A 279 -22.79 9.84 28.87
N CYS A 280 -22.68 10.68 27.84
CA CYS A 280 -22.70 10.27 26.45
C CYS A 280 -21.28 10.11 25.87
N VAL A 281 -21.08 9.05 25.09
CA VAL A 281 -19.91 8.87 24.21
C VAL A 281 -20.41 8.92 22.77
N VAL A 282 -19.78 9.75 21.94
CA VAL A 282 -20.04 9.82 20.51
C VAL A 282 -19.00 9.00 19.78
N LYS A 283 -19.43 7.99 19.02
CA LYS A 283 -18.55 7.09 18.27
C LYS A 283 -18.67 7.35 16.78
N LEU A 284 -17.55 7.57 16.09
CA LEU A 284 -17.49 7.59 14.63
C LEU A 284 -17.04 6.22 14.12
N VAL A 285 -17.92 5.50 13.44
CA VAL A 285 -17.75 4.10 13.01
C VAL A 285 -18.07 3.89 11.53
N ASN A 286 -17.63 2.77 10.97
CA ASN A 286 -17.97 2.35 9.61
C ASN A 286 -19.24 1.48 9.55
N CYS A 287 -20.11 1.75 8.57
CA CYS A 287 -21.21 0.87 8.18
C CYS A 287 -20.69 -0.33 7.37
N LYS A 288 -20.16 -1.35 8.07
CA LYS A 288 -19.66 -2.59 7.45
C LYS A 288 -20.71 -3.19 6.49
N GLY A 289 -20.39 -3.23 5.20
CA GLY A 289 -21.27 -3.77 4.14
C GLY A 289 -21.90 -2.73 3.20
N LEU A 290 -21.88 -1.43 3.52
CA LEU A 290 -22.36 -0.36 2.64
C LEU A 290 -21.20 0.42 2.03
N VAL A 291 -20.89 0.15 0.77
CA VAL A 291 -19.88 0.89 0.00
C VAL A 291 -20.38 2.32 -0.27
N VAL A 292 -19.50 3.32 -0.13
CA VAL A 292 -19.82 4.74 -0.36
C VAL A 292 -20.49 4.96 -1.72
N LYS A 293 -21.78 5.36 -1.70
CA LYS A 293 -22.56 5.66 -2.91
C LYS A 293 -22.32 7.06 -3.48
N GLU A 294 -21.99 8.02 -2.63
CA GLU A 294 -21.79 9.43 -3.00
C GLU A 294 -20.50 9.92 -2.33
N GLN A 295 -19.50 10.30 -3.13
CA GLN A 295 -18.19 10.75 -2.64
C GLN A 295 -18.09 12.27 -2.58
N ALA A 296 -17.28 12.78 -1.65
CA ALA A 296 -17.00 14.20 -1.53
C ALA A 296 -16.15 14.73 -2.71
N PRO A 297 -16.34 15.98 -3.19
CA PRO A 297 -15.59 16.49 -4.34
C PRO A 297 -14.07 16.56 -4.13
N GLY A 298 -13.34 15.61 -4.70
CA GLY A 298 -11.87 15.55 -4.65
C GLY A 298 -11.29 14.69 -3.51
N ILE A 299 -12.12 13.95 -2.78
CA ILE A 299 -11.68 12.95 -1.78
C ILE A 299 -12.55 11.70 -1.88
N ARG A 300 -11.93 10.52 -1.80
CA ARG A 300 -12.62 9.21 -1.83
C ARG A 300 -13.29 8.82 -0.50
N LEU A 301 -13.93 9.79 0.15
CA LEU A 301 -14.69 9.66 1.40
C LEU A 301 -16.16 9.99 1.15
N PRO A 302 -17.10 9.51 1.99
CA PRO A 302 -18.51 9.79 1.81
C PRO A 302 -18.84 11.29 1.87
N SER A 303 -19.79 11.74 1.04
CA SER A 303 -20.33 13.11 1.02
C SER A 303 -21.11 13.48 2.29
N ARG A 304 -21.56 12.46 3.03
CA ARG A 304 -22.48 12.55 4.17
C ARG A 304 -22.17 11.44 5.17
N ILE A 305 -22.31 11.75 6.45
CA ILE A 305 -22.21 10.78 7.54
C ILE A 305 -23.63 10.47 8.05
N ASN A 306 -23.91 9.17 8.20
CA ASN A 306 -25.18 8.66 8.70
C ASN A 306 -25.32 8.92 10.21
N LEU A 307 -26.56 8.96 10.69
CA LEU A 307 -26.93 9.06 12.11
C LEU A 307 -27.92 7.92 12.41
#